data_AF-A0A3C1Q6W8-F1
#
_entry.id   AF-A0A3C1Q6W8-F1
#
_cell.length_a   1.000
_cell.length_b   1.000
_cell.length_c   1.000
_cell.angle_alpha   90.00
_cell.angle_beta   90.00
_cell.angle_gamma   90.00
#
_symmetry.space_group_name_H-M   'P 1'
#
loop_
_entity.id
_entity.type
_entity.pdbx_description
1 polymer ?
#
loop_
_entity_poly.entity_id
_entity_poly.type
_entity_poly.pdbx_seq_one_letter_code
_entity_poly.pdbx_strand_id
1 'polypeptide(L)'
;MSYFVSSRDLSKITLNETDPVKSVLQNIRMILTTRQLTVPLYRSFGLPMKFLDRPLAAAKLLLKTEILEAISEYEPRADVVDVKVDMDPDVPGKMHATVEVRIRDE
;
A
#
# COMPACT_ATOMS: atom_id res chain seq x y z
N MET A 1 -5.31 3.79 17.24
CA MET A 1 -3.97 4.44 17.21
C MET A 1 -3.54 4.69 15.75
N SER A 2 -2.59 5.60 15.47
CA SER A 2 -2.03 5.79 14.11
C SER A 2 -0.74 5.00 13.92
N TYR A 3 -0.57 4.41 12.74
CA TYR A 3 0.55 3.57 12.37
C TYR A 3 1.06 3.95 10.98
N PHE A 4 2.36 3.78 10.74
CA PHE A 4 2.98 4.04 9.45
C PHE A 4 3.38 2.73 8.77
N VAL A 5 3.01 2.57 7.51
CA VAL A 5 3.39 1.44 6.66
C VAL A 5 4.08 1.97 5.41
N SER A 6 5.29 1.48 5.12
CA SER A 6 6.03 1.85 3.92
C SER A 6 6.10 0.70 2.93
N SER A 7 6.05 1.03 1.63
CA SER A 7 6.29 0.07 0.54
C SER A 7 7.75 -0.41 0.46
N ARG A 8 8.68 0.23 1.18
CA ARG A 8 10.11 -0.15 1.21
C ARG A 8 10.40 -1.30 2.16
N ASP A 9 9.61 -1.39 3.21
CA ASP A 9 9.90 -2.32 4.29
C ASP A 9 9.44 -3.71 3.85
N LEU A 10 10.39 -4.61 3.61
CA LEU A 10 10.17 -6.02 3.30
C LEU A 10 10.47 -6.84 4.55
N SER A 11 9.75 -6.56 5.65
CA SER A 11 9.84 -7.35 6.88
C SER A 11 9.43 -8.80 6.63
N LYS A 12 9.92 -9.70 7.47
CA LYS A 12 9.54 -11.10 7.46
C LYS A 12 8.02 -11.23 7.57
N ILE A 13 7.41 -11.95 6.62
CA ILE A 13 5.99 -12.30 6.64
C ILE A 13 5.77 -13.36 7.72
N THR A 14 4.90 -13.09 8.69
CA THR A 14 4.43 -14.09 9.65
C THR A 14 3.08 -14.62 9.20
N LEU A 15 3.00 -15.93 8.99
CA LEU A 15 1.75 -16.59 8.69
C LEU A 15 0.99 -16.84 10.00
N ASN A 16 -0.33 -16.66 9.96
CA ASN A 16 -1.21 -16.84 11.12
C ASN A 16 -0.85 -15.92 12.32
N GLU A 17 -0.63 -14.63 12.04
CA GLU A 17 -0.40 -13.62 13.08
C GLU A 17 -1.66 -13.45 13.94
N THR A 18 -1.51 -13.59 15.26
CA THR A 18 -2.59 -13.47 16.24
C THR A 18 -2.84 -12.05 16.69
N ASP A 19 -1.84 -11.16 16.54
CA ASP A 19 -1.99 -9.74 16.84
C ASP A 19 -2.76 -9.03 15.69
N PRO A 20 -3.96 -8.47 15.96
CA PRO A 20 -4.78 -7.84 14.94
C PRO A 20 -4.08 -6.64 14.29
N VAL A 21 -3.31 -5.87 15.06
CA VAL A 21 -2.60 -4.69 14.55
C VAL A 21 -1.52 -5.11 13.57
N LYS A 22 -0.68 -6.07 13.94
CA LYS A 22 0.39 -6.57 13.06
C LYS A 22 -0.15 -7.23 11.80
N SER A 23 -1.24 -7.99 11.93
CA SER A 23 -1.91 -8.63 10.80
C SER A 23 -2.38 -7.59 9.77
N VAL A 24 -3.06 -6.53 10.22
CA VAL A 24 -3.50 -5.42 9.35
C VAL A 24 -2.31 -4.70 8.69
N LEU A 25 -1.26 -4.37 9.45
CA LEU A 25 -0.08 -3.72 8.88
C LEU A 25 0.64 -4.59 7.84
N GLN A 26 0.67 -5.90 8.04
CA GLN A 26 1.20 -6.85 7.07
C GLN A 26 0.33 -6.91 5.80
N ASN A 27 -0.99 -6.95 5.93
CA ASN A 27 -1.90 -7.00 4.77
C ASN A 27 -1.79 -5.73 3.92
N ILE A 28 -1.75 -4.55 4.54
CA ILE A 28 -1.56 -3.28 3.83
C ILE A 28 -0.25 -3.28 3.06
N ARG A 29 0.82 -3.78 3.67
CA ARG A 29 2.10 -3.94 2.99
C ARG A 29 2.01 -4.86 1.78
N MET A 30 1.33 -6.00 1.92
CA MET A 30 1.09 -6.93 0.81
C MET A 30 0.36 -6.26 -0.34
N ILE A 31 -0.67 -5.45 -0.06
CA ILE A 31 -1.40 -4.68 -1.07
C ILE A 31 -0.46 -3.71 -1.79
N LEU A 32 0.35 -2.95 -1.05
CA LEU A 32 1.28 -1.96 -1.61
C LEU A 32 2.38 -2.58 -2.49
N THR A 33 2.83 -3.79 -2.18
CA THR A 33 3.88 -4.48 -2.94
C THR A 33 3.35 -5.31 -4.11
N THR A 34 2.04 -5.61 -4.12
CA THR A 34 1.45 -6.49 -5.12
C THR A 34 0.93 -5.69 -6.30
N ARG A 35 1.35 -6.09 -7.50
CA ARG A 35 0.86 -5.51 -8.74
C ARG A 35 -0.36 -6.28 -9.22
N GLN A 36 -1.39 -5.58 -9.69
CA GLN A 36 -2.59 -6.22 -10.21
C GLN A 36 -2.25 -7.21 -11.33
N LEU A 37 -3.05 -8.27 -11.45
CA LEU A 37 -2.87 -9.40 -12.38
C LEU A 37 -1.71 -10.38 -12.06
N THR A 38 -0.86 -10.09 -11.06
CA THR A 38 0.28 -10.98 -10.74
C THR A 38 -0.11 -12.23 -9.94
N VAL A 39 -1.19 -12.15 -9.16
CA VAL A 39 -1.64 -13.26 -8.32
C VAL A 39 -2.54 -14.21 -9.14
N PRO A 40 -2.16 -15.48 -9.32
CA PRO A 40 -3.02 -16.47 -9.97
C PRO A 40 -4.33 -16.63 -9.19
N LEU A 41 -5.43 -16.83 -9.91
CA LEU A 41 -6.79 -16.97 -9.36
C LEU A 41 -7.36 -15.74 -8.61
N TYR A 42 -6.57 -14.68 -8.38
CA TYR A 42 -7.04 -13.44 -7.78
C TYR A 42 -6.50 -12.20 -8.51
N ARG A 43 -6.94 -12.03 -9.76
CA ARG A 43 -6.37 -11.05 -10.69
C ARG A 43 -6.65 -9.59 -10.33
N SER A 44 -7.74 -9.30 -9.62
CA SER A 44 -8.11 -7.94 -9.22
C SER A 44 -7.23 -7.40 -8.10
N PHE A 45 -6.59 -8.26 -7.32
CA PHE A 45 -5.84 -7.88 -6.12
C PHE A 45 -4.54 -7.11 -6.42
N GLY A 46 -4.28 -6.06 -5.63
CA GLY A 46 -3.09 -5.22 -5.71
C GLY A 46 -3.32 -3.88 -6.42
N LEU A 47 -2.24 -3.17 -6.72
CA LEU A 47 -2.30 -1.86 -7.37
C LEU A 47 -2.36 -1.96 -8.90
N PRO A 48 -3.24 -1.20 -9.58
CA PRO A 48 -3.42 -1.27 -11.03
C PRO A 48 -2.28 -0.61 -11.83
N MET A 49 -1.44 0.22 -11.20
CA MET A 49 -0.26 0.87 -11.81
C MET A 49 -0.58 1.79 -12.99
N LYS A 50 -1.73 2.49 -12.98
CA LYS A 50 -2.10 3.41 -14.07
C LYS A 50 -1.24 4.67 -14.08
N PHE A 51 -0.49 4.90 -13.00
CA PHE A 51 0.47 5.99 -12.86
C PHE A 51 1.76 5.80 -13.67
N LEU A 52 2.03 4.59 -14.20
CA LEU A 52 3.20 4.34 -15.03
C LEU A 52 3.19 5.22 -16.28
N ASP A 53 4.37 5.71 -16.69
CA ASP A 53 4.58 6.59 -17.84
C ASP A 53 3.82 7.93 -17.80
N ARG A 54 3.25 8.28 -16.64
CA ARG A 54 2.64 9.60 -16.42
C ARG A 54 3.69 10.61 -15.95
N PRO A 55 3.50 11.91 -16.25
CA PRO A 55 4.32 12.96 -15.64
C PRO A 55 4.27 12.88 -14.12
N LEU A 56 5.38 13.20 -13.45
CA LEU A 56 5.55 12.99 -11.99
C LEU A 56 4.39 13.56 -11.15
N ALA A 57 3.91 14.76 -11.48
CA ALA A 57 2.80 15.39 -10.76
C ALA A 57 1.51 14.58 -10.85
N ALA A 58 1.17 14.09 -12.05
CA ALA A 58 0.01 13.23 -12.28
C ALA A 58 0.21 11.84 -11.66
N ALA A 59 1.41 11.28 -11.78
CA ALA A 59 1.74 9.95 -11.26
C ALA A 59 1.59 9.88 -9.73
N LYS A 60 2.06 10.91 -9.00
CA LYS A 60 1.90 10.99 -7.53
C LYS A 60 0.43 11.03 -7.10
N LEU A 61 -0.39 11.82 -7.80
CA LEU A 61 -1.82 11.92 -7.51
C LEU A 61 -2.53 10.58 -7.78
N LEU A 62 -2.26 9.97 -8.94
CA LEU A 62 -2.83 8.68 -9.32
C LEU A 62 -2.43 7.57 -8.35
N LEU A 63 -1.16 7.51 -7.94
CA LEU A 63 -0.71 6.53 -6.97
C LEU A 63 -1.41 6.72 -5.62
N LYS A 64 -1.61 7.97 -5.17
CA LYS A 64 -2.35 8.25 -3.93
C LYS A 64 -3.80 7.77 -4.02
N THR A 65 -4.49 8.01 -5.14
CA THR A 65 -5.87 7.54 -5.33
C THR A 65 -5.95 6.02 -5.39
N GLU A 66 -5.04 5.37 -6.13
CA GLU A 66 -4.99 3.91 -6.24
C GLU A 66 -4.76 3.23 -4.88
N ILE A 67 -3.86 3.79 -4.06
CA ILE A 67 -3.58 3.27 -2.71
C ILE A 67 -4.82 3.41 -1.82
N LEU A 68 -5.50 4.55 -1.88
CA LEU A 68 -6.69 4.80 -1.06
C LEU A 68 -7.83 3.84 -1.42
N GLU A 69 -8.08 3.64 -2.72
CA GLU A 69 -9.08 2.68 -3.21
C GLU A 69 -8.71 1.24 -2.80
N ALA A 70 -7.46 0.82 -3.03
CA ALA A 70 -7.02 -0.54 -2.75
C ALA A 70 -7.07 -0.88 -1.25
N ILE A 71 -6.66 0.04 -0.37
CA ILE A 71 -6.75 -0.19 1.08
C ILE A 71 -8.22 -0.23 1.53
N SER A 72 -9.07 0.66 1.01
CA SER A 72 -10.50 0.66 1.34
C SER A 72 -11.22 -0.62 0.88
N GLU A 73 -10.79 -1.23 -0.23
CA GLU A 73 -11.37 -2.47 -0.76
C GLU A 73 -10.85 -3.71 -0.02
N TYR A 74 -9.54 -3.82 0.16
CA TYR A 74 -8.89 -5.06 0.62
C TYR A 74 -8.61 -5.11 2.13
N GLU A 75 -8.54 -3.97 2.83
CA GLU A 75 -8.32 -3.93 4.28
C GLU A 75 -9.25 -2.91 4.98
N PRO A 76 -10.56 -3.23 5.10
CA PRO A 76 -11.56 -2.31 5.65
C PRO A 76 -11.41 -2.03 7.16
N ARG A 77 -10.53 -2.76 7.85
CA ARG A 77 -10.23 -2.53 9.28
C ARG A 77 -9.32 -1.31 9.50
N ALA A 78 -8.71 -0.79 8.44
CA ALA A 78 -7.83 0.37 8.49
C ALA A 78 -8.42 1.56 7.75
N ASP A 79 -8.43 2.71 8.42
CA ASP A 79 -8.71 4.01 7.82
C ASP A 79 -7.42 4.70 7.40
N VAL A 80 -7.32 5.11 6.13
CA VAL A 80 -6.18 5.87 5.64
C VAL A 80 -6.27 7.32 6.10
N VAL A 81 -5.27 7.79 6.85
CA VAL A 81 -5.17 9.17 7.35
C VAL A 81 -4.40 10.03 6.36
N ASP A 82 -3.25 9.55 5.89
CA ASP A 82 -2.44 10.23 4.89
C ASP A 82 -1.64 9.23 4.04
N VAL A 83 -1.26 9.67 2.84
CA VAL A 83 -0.38 8.95 1.93
C VAL A 83 0.68 9.93 1.45
N LYS A 84 1.94 9.61 1.75
CA LYS A 84 3.13 10.33 1.29
C LYS A 84 3.80 9.52 0.19
N VAL A 85 4.09 10.19 -0.92
CA VAL A 85 4.75 9.60 -2.09
C VAL A 85 6.05 10.33 -2.37
N ASP A 86 7.14 9.62 -2.18
CA ASP A 86 8.51 10.12 -2.36
C ASP A 86 9.21 9.37 -3.49
N MET A 87 10.14 10.04 -4.17
CA MET A 87 11.02 9.36 -5.11
C MET A 87 12.22 8.79 -4.38
N ASP A 88 12.69 7.65 -4.88
CA ASP A 88 13.95 7.08 -4.44
C ASP A 88 15.10 8.00 -4.87
N PRO A 89 15.90 8.55 -3.92
CA PRO A 89 17.04 9.38 -4.28
C PRO A 89 18.11 8.57 -5.04
N ASP A 90 18.19 7.26 -4.80
CA ASP A 90 19.22 6.40 -5.39
C ASP A 90 18.79 5.81 -6.73
N VAL A 91 17.48 5.73 -7.00
CA VAL A 91 16.92 5.11 -8.21
C VAL A 91 15.90 6.05 -8.88
N PRO A 92 16.32 6.83 -9.90
CA PRO A 92 15.44 7.70 -10.65
C PRO A 92 14.23 6.96 -11.21
N GLY A 93 13.04 7.54 -11.08
CA GLY A 93 11.79 6.95 -11.57
C GLY A 93 11.14 5.92 -10.64
N LYS A 94 11.80 5.54 -9.53
CA LYS A 94 11.18 4.67 -8.51
C LYS A 94 10.48 5.53 -7.46
N MET A 95 9.17 5.30 -7.28
CA MET A 95 8.37 5.96 -6.25
C MET A 95 8.13 5.00 -5.09
N HIS A 96 8.06 5.57 -3.89
CA HIS A 96 7.76 4.86 -2.64
C HIS A 96 6.61 5.54 -1.95
N ALA A 97 5.68 4.73 -1.45
CA ALA A 97 4.55 5.22 -0.69
C ALA A 97 4.73 4.89 0.79
N THR A 98 4.50 5.88 1.63
CA THR A 98 4.34 5.70 3.08
C THR A 98 2.92 6.10 3.44
N VAL A 99 2.16 5.14 3.97
CA VAL A 99 0.76 5.30 4.32
C VAL A 99 0.66 5.42 5.83
N GLU A 100 -0.02 6.46 6.29
CA GLU A 100 -0.46 6.59 7.67
C GLU A 100 -1.87 6.01 7.78
N VAL A 101 -2.04 5.02 8.66
CA VAL A 101 -3.30 4.33 8.85
C VAL A 101 -3.74 4.35 10.31
N ARG A 102 -5.04 4.48 10.51
CA ARG A 102 -5.69 4.33 11.81
C ARG A 102 -6.45 3.02 11.78
N ILE A 103 -6.10 2.12 12.69
CA ILE A 103 -6.81 0.84 12.82
C ILE A 103 -8.06 1.09 13.66
N ARG A 104 -9.21 0.61 13.16
CA ARG A 104 -10.45 0.57 13.94
C ARG A 104 -10.34 -0.63 14.88
N ASP A 105 -10.07 -0.34 16.15
CA ASP A 105 -10.32 -1.31 17.20
C ASP A 105 -11.85 -1.40 17.36
N GLU A 106 -12.38 -2.62 17.51
CA GLU A 106 -13.81 -2.85 17.82
C GLU A 106 -14.28 -2.06 19.05
#